data_AF-A0A2A3YJK3-F1
#
_entry.id   AF-A0A2A3YJK3-F1
#
_cell.length_a   1.000
_cell.length_b   1.000
_cell.length_c   1.000
_cell.angle_alpha   90.00
_cell.angle_beta   90.00
_cell.angle_gamma   90.00
#
_symmetry.space_group_name_H-M   'P 1'
#
loop_
_entity.id
_entity.type
_entity.pdbx_description
1 polymer ?
#
loop_
_entity_poly.entity_id
_entity_poly.type
_entity_poly.pdbx_seq_one_letter_code
_entity_poly.pdbx_strand_id
1 'polypeptide(L)'
;MHSIPRRTLPALAGLTLSGAALLGAANPAIARPRESRSPADELLRLMRVPAGRSTASGRIWSPHATGFAALPTDELPHGTTGGLGGRVVTVGSAEEFAGAVGAEEPTIVLVDGTIAFPVGTMTDVASNTSILGISRGAELVGGGLRLPEVSNVVIRNLTVRDSFVAGDWDGKFDTNDNDGIRVDTSHHVWIDHCEFARLGDGQVDIRKNSTNVTVSWSVFRDHNKTLGVGWTDDLVTTLTLHHNRFSNVHQRNGSIDQVKIGHVYNCWLEGASSYGMASRGATQLLVEHSVFDSVRNPIGTSDELSRVAQNGNLNAGSWGSWEDTGIEADPADHYDYELDPVDAVRDLLSRDAGPHARREHIPRTLHVAQDDSGDLASIHAAIGAAWRSPHEVEIVVHPGVYREVLSLWPGCDGLVIRGASGNPEDVVVTYDKPAHDWATVTVLAQDVSLRALTLENAYDEAQGGEAPAYPLRSLDDSLLLADVVLRGGPHEVSDPRT
;
A
#
# COMPACT_ATOMS: atom_id res chain seq x y z
N MET A 1 27.59 -13.96 -15.84
CA MET A 1 26.56 -15.00 -15.69
C MET A 1 26.92 -15.89 -14.50
N HIS A 2 26.62 -15.44 -13.28
CA HIS A 2 26.66 -16.28 -12.10
C HIS A 2 25.21 -16.55 -11.70
N SER A 3 24.74 -17.75 -11.99
CA SER A 3 23.41 -18.21 -11.57
C SER A 3 23.43 -18.48 -10.07
N ILE A 4 22.54 -17.81 -9.32
CA ILE A 4 22.30 -18.08 -7.90
C ILE A 4 21.70 -19.50 -7.78
N PRO A 5 22.23 -20.37 -6.89
CA PRO A 5 21.77 -21.76 -6.80
C PRO A 5 20.41 -21.87 -6.12
N ARG A 6 19.44 -22.48 -6.82
CA ARG A 6 18.13 -22.90 -6.26
C ARG A 6 18.35 -23.92 -5.15
N ARG A 7 17.82 -23.66 -3.94
CA ARG A 7 17.80 -24.63 -2.83
C ARG A 7 16.48 -25.42 -2.81
N THR A 8 16.60 -26.73 -2.66
CA THR A 8 15.50 -27.69 -2.47
C THR A 8 15.24 -27.93 -0.98
N LEU A 9 13.96 -28.03 -0.60
CA LEU A 9 13.46 -28.31 0.75
C LEU A 9 13.68 -29.78 1.17
N PRO A 10 14.00 -30.11 2.44
CA PRO A 10 13.99 -31.48 2.92
C PRO A 10 12.59 -31.89 3.42
N ALA A 11 12.16 -33.09 3.02
CA ALA A 11 10.93 -33.72 3.49
C ALA A 11 11.06 -34.22 4.94
N LEU A 12 10.08 -33.90 5.79
CA LEU A 12 9.97 -34.40 7.17
C LEU A 12 9.37 -35.81 7.19
N ALA A 13 10.12 -36.77 7.75
CA ALA A 13 9.66 -38.11 8.06
C ALA A 13 8.94 -38.14 9.42
N GLY A 14 7.74 -38.73 9.44
CA GLY A 14 6.91 -38.87 10.64
C GLY A 14 7.47 -39.86 11.66
N LEU A 15 7.48 -39.44 12.93
CA LEU A 15 7.75 -40.28 14.10
C LEU A 15 6.44 -40.50 14.86
N THR A 16 6.09 -41.77 15.06
CA THR A 16 4.95 -42.22 15.85
C THR A 16 5.33 -42.22 17.34
N LEU A 17 4.49 -41.62 18.18
CA LEU A 17 4.59 -41.73 19.64
C LEU A 17 3.51 -42.67 20.18
N SER A 18 3.94 -43.74 20.84
CA SER A 18 3.14 -44.64 21.66
C SER A 18 2.96 -44.06 23.07
N GLY A 19 1.71 -43.96 23.51
CA GLY A 19 1.34 -43.44 24.82
C GLY A 19 1.45 -44.48 25.94
N ALA A 20 2.03 -44.07 27.07
CA ALA A 20 1.88 -44.76 28.36
C ALA A 20 1.41 -43.72 29.40
N ALA A 21 0.22 -43.94 29.94
CA ALA A 21 -0.36 -43.10 30.99
C ALA A 21 0.18 -43.51 32.36
N LEU A 22 0.84 -42.58 33.05
CA LEU A 22 1.17 -42.68 34.47
C LEU A 22 0.40 -41.59 35.23
N LEU A 23 -0.52 -42.02 36.09
CA LEU A 23 -1.27 -41.19 37.04
C LEU A 23 -0.32 -40.69 38.13
N GLY A 24 0.06 -39.42 38.06
CA GLY A 24 0.84 -38.71 39.10
C GLY A 24 -0.06 -37.76 39.90
N ALA A 25 0.05 -37.84 41.23
CA ALA A 25 -0.74 -37.07 42.20
C ALA A 25 -0.56 -35.54 42.05
N ALA A 26 -1.66 -34.80 42.24
CA ALA A 26 -1.68 -33.34 42.18
C ALA A 26 -0.94 -32.71 43.37
N ASN A 27 0.18 -32.06 43.09
CA ASN A 27 0.81 -31.10 44.01
C ASN A 27 0.05 -29.76 43.92
N PRO A 28 -0.12 -29.02 45.02
CA PRO A 28 -0.75 -27.70 44.98
C PRO A 28 0.13 -26.77 44.13
N ALA A 29 -0.48 -26.18 43.09
CA ALA A 29 0.20 -25.29 42.16
C ALA A 29 0.68 -24.03 42.91
N ILE A 30 1.99 -23.98 43.20
CA ILE A 30 2.66 -22.72 43.49
C ILE A 30 2.55 -21.88 42.23
N ALA A 31 1.83 -20.76 42.31
CA ALA A 31 1.75 -19.80 41.22
C ALA A 31 3.19 -19.40 40.85
N ARG A 32 3.62 -19.78 39.64
CA ARG A 32 4.91 -19.32 39.11
C ARG A 32 4.88 -17.78 39.07
N PRO A 33 5.96 -17.10 39.46
CA PRO A 33 6.07 -15.66 39.25
C PRO A 33 5.80 -15.36 37.77
N ARG A 34 4.94 -14.40 37.46
CA ARG A 34 4.83 -13.90 36.08
C ARG A 34 6.22 -13.36 35.70
N GLU A 35 6.88 -14.00 34.74
CA GLU A 35 8.08 -13.43 34.13
C GLU A 35 7.78 -11.99 33.71
N SER A 36 8.66 -11.06 34.09
CA SER A 36 8.56 -9.67 33.65
C SER A 36 8.67 -9.65 32.13
N ARG A 37 7.60 -9.22 31.45
CA ARG A 37 7.57 -9.12 29.98
C ARG A 37 8.56 -8.06 29.50
N SER A 38 9.08 -8.23 28.28
CA SER A 38 9.91 -7.20 27.68
C SER A 38 9.10 -5.90 27.46
N PRO A 39 9.73 -4.71 27.51
CA PRO A 39 9.06 -3.45 27.18
C PRO A 39 8.37 -3.47 25.80
N ALA A 40 8.97 -4.14 24.81
CA ALA A 40 8.40 -4.26 23.47
C ALA A 40 7.14 -5.15 23.43
N ASP A 41 7.11 -6.26 24.18
CA ASP A 41 5.89 -7.08 24.32
C ASP A 41 4.76 -6.31 25.02
N GLU A 42 5.08 -5.35 25.89
CA GLU A 42 4.09 -4.49 26.52
C GLU A 42 3.46 -3.51 25.50
N LEU A 43 4.22 -3.01 24.53
CA LEU A 43 3.66 -2.20 23.44
C LEU A 43 2.67 -3.00 22.58
N LEU A 44 2.98 -4.26 22.26
CA LEU A 44 2.04 -5.15 21.56
C LEU A 44 0.75 -5.32 22.36
N ARG A 45 0.84 -5.44 23.69
CA ARG A 45 -0.33 -5.52 24.58
C ARG A 45 -1.16 -4.25 24.52
N LEU A 46 -0.53 -3.07 24.50
CA LEU A 46 -1.22 -1.78 24.42
C LEU A 46 -1.95 -1.60 23.09
N MET A 47 -1.35 -2.04 21.98
CA MET A 47 -2.00 -2.08 20.66
C MET A 47 -3.13 -3.12 20.54
N ARG A 48 -3.31 -3.96 21.58
CA ARG A 48 -4.34 -5.01 21.68
C ARG A 48 -4.27 -6.04 20.54
N VAL A 49 -3.08 -6.31 20.00
CA VAL A 49 -2.89 -7.18 18.84
C VAL A 49 -3.07 -8.67 19.23
N PRO A 50 -3.47 -9.54 18.29
CA PRO A 50 -3.67 -10.96 18.57
C PRO A 50 -2.32 -11.62 18.90
N ALA A 51 -2.28 -12.38 19.99
CA ALA A 51 -1.10 -13.14 20.34
C ALA A 51 -0.97 -14.42 19.48
N GLY A 52 0.26 -14.81 19.17
CA GLY A 52 0.59 -16.17 18.75
C GLY A 52 0.41 -16.51 17.27
N ARG A 53 0.25 -15.53 16.38
CA ARG A 53 0.34 -15.75 14.92
C ARG A 53 1.77 -15.58 14.43
N SER A 54 2.18 -16.47 13.52
CA SER A 54 3.53 -16.48 12.95
C SER A 54 3.54 -16.88 11.48
N THR A 55 4.53 -16.38 10.76
CA THR A 55 4.95 -16.80 9.42
C THR A 55 6.27 -17.57 9.51
N ALA A 56 6.86 -17.93 8.36
CA ALA A 56 8.22 -18.45 8.28
C ALA A 56 9.23 -17.51 9.00
N SER A 57 9.09 -16.20 8.79
CA SER A 57 9.95 -15.17 9.42
C SER A 57 9.68 -14.90 10.92
N GLY A 58 8.81 -15.66 11.58
CA GLY A 58 8.51 -15.52 13.00
C GLY A 58 7.16 -14.84 13.29
N ARG A 59 7.04 -14.07 14.38
CA ARG A 59 5.75 -13.46 14.77
C ARG A 59 5.32 -12.42 13.74
N ILE A 60 4.07 -12.48 13.29
CA ILE A 60 3.46 -11.46 12.41
C ILE A 60 3.58 -10.07 13.07
N TRP A 61 3.05 -9.96 14.30
CA TRP A 61 3.25 -8.79 15.14
C TRP A 61 4.58 -8.93 15.89
N SER A 62 5.68 -8.68 15.18
CA SER A 62 7.02 -8.68 15.78
C SER A 62 7.15 -7.57 16.84
N PRO A 63 7.79 -7.83 18.00
CA PRO A 63 8.17 -6.79 18.95
C PRO A 63 9.37 -5.94 18.48
N HIS A 64 10.10 -6.39 17.46
CA HIS A 64 11.28 -5.72 16.92
C HIS A 64 11.14 -5.47 15.42
N ALA A 65 11.80 -4.43 14.92
CA ALA A 65 11.87 -4.18 13.49
C ALA A 65 12.46 -5.37 12.73
N THR A 66 12.08 -5.49 11.46
CA THR A 66 12.57 -6.50 10.51
C THR A 66 13.30 -5.81 9.35
N GLY A 67 13.92 -6.60 8.47
CA GLY A 67 14.58 -6.07 7.28
C GLY A 67 15.71 -5.09 7.59
N PHE A 68 15.92 -4.12 6.69
CA PHE A 68 16.97 -3.12 6.87
C PHE A 68 16.76 -2.22 8.10
N ALA A 69 15.53 -2.00 8.55
CA ALA A 69 15.27 -1.23 9.77
C ALA A 69 15.74 -1.95 11.05
N ALA A 70 15.96 -3.27 10.99
CA ALA A 70 16.46 -4.06 12.11
C ALA A 70 17.98 -4.01 12.29
N LEU A 71 18.72 -3.50 11.29
CA LEU A 71 20.18 -3.52 11.32
C LEU A 71 20.71 -2.67 12.48
N PRO A 72 21.66 -3.17 13.28
CA PRO A 72 22.23 -2.41 14.36
C PRO A 72 23.28 -1.41 13.87
N THR A 73 23.42 -0.31 14.60
CA THR A 73 24.59 0.60 14.55
C THR A 73 25.18 0.77 15.95
N ASP A 74 26.28 1.51 16.06
CA ASP A 74 26.86 1.85 17.37
C ASP A 74 25.88 2.68 18.22
N GLU A 75 25.10 3.57 17.58
CA GLU A 75 24.06 4.39 18.21
C GLU A 75 22.76 3.62 18.46
N LEU A 76 22.43 2.67 17.59
CA LEU A 76 21.22 1.85 17.62
C LEU A 76 21.57 0.35 17.67
N PRO A 77 22.09 -0.16 18.80
CA PRO A 77 22.57 -1.55 18.89
C PRO A 77 21.48 -2.62 18.77
N HIS A 78 20.21 -2.19 18.76
CA HIS A 78 19.03 -3.05 18.58
C HIS A 78 18.25 -2.67 17.32
N GLY A 79 18.86 -1.92 16.40
CA GLY A 79 18.20 -1.35 15.23
C GLY A 79 17.10 -0.37 15.62
N THR A 80 16.05 -0.30 14.81
CA THR A 80 14.91 0.60 15.03
C THR A 80 14.08 0.15 16.24
N THR A 81 14.01 1.00 17.27
CA THR A 81 13.24 0.79 18.50
C THR A 81 12.25 1.91 18.80
N GLY A 82 12.30 3.02 18.07
CA GLY A 82 11.43 4.17 18.27
C GLY A 82 11.66 4.83 19.63
N GLY A 83 10.57 5.15 20.32
CA GLY A 83 10.59 5.76 21.65
C GLY A 83 10.66 4.76 22.80
N LEU A 84 11.06 3.51 22.56
CA LEU A 84 11.10 2.47 23.59
C LEU A 84 11.94 2.91 24.80
N GLY A 85 11.35 2.83 26.01
CA GLY A 85 11.98 3.30 27.26
C GLY A 85 11.79 4.79 27.55
N GLY A 86 11.17 5.52 26.63
CA GLY A 86 10.86 6.94 26.74
C GLY A 86 9.53 7.26 27.43
N ARG A 87 9.10 8.53 27.28
CA ARG A 87 7.82 9.04 27.79
C ARG A 87 6.65 8.41 27.04
N VAL A 88 5.63 7.93 27.74
CA VAL A 88 4.40 7.39 27.11
C VAL A 88 3.28 8.42 27.22
N VAL A 89 2.64 8.77 26.11
CA VAL A 89 1.49 9.69 26.06
C VAL A 89 0.39 9.12 25.19
N THR A 90 -0.86 9.26 25.64
CA THR A 90 -2.03 8.97 24.82
C THR A 90 -2.61 10.28 24.29
N VAL A 91 -2.94 10.31 23.00
CA VAL A 91 -3.42 11.51 22.30
C VAL A 91 -4.74 11.21 21.60
N GLY A 92 -5.64 12.19 21.57
CA GLY A 92 -6.96 12.10 20.92
C GLY A 92 -7.32 13.32 20.07
N SER A 93 -6.37 14.24 19.87
CA SER A 93 -6.56 15.47 19.09
C SER A 93 -5.29 15.82 18.29
N ALA A 94 -5.46 16.63 17.24
CA ALA A 94 -4.36 17.02 16.36
C ALA A 94 -3.28 17.85 17.11
N GLU A 95 -3.69 18.71 18.04
CA GLU A 95 -2.77 19.53 18.84
C GLU A 95 -1.93 18.68 19.79
N GLU A 96 -2.56 17.77 20.55
CA GLU A 96 -1.85 16.83 21.42
C GLU A 96 -0.92 15.92 20.63
N PHE A 97 -1.37 15.44 19.47
CA PHE A 97 -0.57 14.61 18.59
C PHE A 97 0.68 15.35 18.12
N ALA A 98 0.54 16.54 17.55
CA ALA A 98 1.65 17.33 17.05
C ALA A 98 2.67 17.65 18.15
N GLY A 99 2.20 18.02 19.35
CA GLY A 99 3.08 18.27 20.49
C GLY A 99 3.81 17.01 20.98
N ALA A 100 3.18 15.84 20.91
CA ALA A 100 3.78 14.59 21.36
C ALA A 100 4.80 14.02 20.38
N VAL A 101 4.53 14.05 19.07
CA VAL A 101 5.43 13.49 18.04
C VAL A 101 6.63 14.39 17.73
N GLY A 102 6.55 15.68 18.03
CA GLY A 102 7.64 16.65 17.85
C GLY A 102 8.56 16.77 19.07
N ALA A 103 8.42 15.92 20.09
CA ALA A 103 9.20 16.00 21.31
C ALA A 103 10.66 15.55 21.10
N GLU A 104 11.62 16.26 21.71
CA GLU A 104 13.04 15.92 21.59
C GLU A 104 13.42 14.65 22.38
N GLU A 105 12.76 14.40 23.51
CA GLU A 105 12.98 13.19 24.29
C GLU A 105 12.31 11.96 23.64
N PRO A 106 12.89 10.75 23.80
CA PRO A 106 12.26 9.53 23.32
C PRO A 106 10.81 9.42 23.80
N THR A 107 9.89 9.21 22.86
CA THR A 107 8.45 9.29 23.14
C THR A 107 7.66 8.18 22.45
N ILE A 108 6.77 7.53 23.20
CA ILE A 108 5.75 6.60 22.72
C ILE A 108 4.41 7.35 22.72
N VAL A 109 3.92 7.65 21.53
CA VAL A 109 2.63 8.29 21.26
C VAL A 109 1.60 7.21 20.95
N LEU A 110 0.64 7.04 21.85
CA LEU A 110 -0.48 6.13 21.71
C LEU A 110 -1.68 6.88 21.13
N VAL A 111 -2.11 6.52 19.94
CA VAL A 111 -3.25 7.16 19.25
C VAL A 111 -4.54 6.40 19.61
N ASP A 112 -5.48 7.09 20.24
CA ASP A 112 -6.78 6.55 20.64
C ASP A 112 -7.90 7.18 19.80
N GLY A 113 -8.42 6.43 18.83
CA GLY A 113 -9.47 6.85 17.91
C GLY A 113 -8.99 7.68 16.73
N THR A 114 -9.90 8.52 16.23
CA THR A 114 -9.70 9.36 15.05
C THR A 114 -9.06 10.69 15.44
N ILE A 115 -7.93 11.02 14.82
CA ILE A 115 -7.33 12.35 14.84
C ILE A 115 -7.57 13.00 13.48
N ALA A 116 -8.49 13.95 13.46
CA ALA A 116 -8.81 14.71 12.25
C ALA A 116 -7.96 15.98 12.17
N PHE A 117 -7.39 16.23 11.00
CA PHE A 117 -6.62 17.41 10.66
C PHE A 117 -7.36 18.24 9.59
N PRO A 118 -7.08 19.55 9.49
CA PRO A 118 -7.35 20.27 8.25
C PRO A 118 -6.72 19.53 7.06
N VAL A 119 -7.46 19.37 5.97
CA VAL A 119 -7.01 18.60 4.79
C VAL A 119 -5.67 19.14 4.29
N GLY A 120 -4.70 18.23 4.13
CA GLY A 120 -3.34 18.51 3.69
C GLY A 120 -2.35 18.89 4.79
N THR A 121 -2.73 18.80 6.07
CA THR A 121 -1.80 19.06 7.17
C THR A 121 -0.68 18.02 7.20
N MET A 122 0.57 18.48 7.24
CA MET A 122 1.76 17.64 7.39
C MET A 122 2.44 17.90 8.73
N THR A 123 2.51 16.88 9.59
CA THR A 123 3.08 16.99 10.95
C THR A 123 4.49 16.44 10.99
N ASP A 124 5.44 17.21 11.51
CA ASP A 124 6.83 16.79 11.65
C ASP A 124 7.00 15.87 12.86
N VAL A 125 7.73 14.76 12.67
CA VAL A 125 8.02 13.76 13.69
C VAL A 125 9.50 13.81 14.05
N ALA A 126 9.80 13.86 15.35
CA ALA A 126 11.16 13.86 15.88
C ALA A 126 11.76 12.44 15.97
N SER A 127 13.09 12.36 16.07
CA SER A 127 13.82 11.11 16.30
C SER A 127 13.39 10.40 17.59
N ASN A 128 13.62 9.09 17.66
CA ASN A 128 13.28 8.27 18.83
C ASN A 128 11.78 8.30 19.19
N THR A 129 10.93 8.23 18.17
CA THR A 129 9.47 8.30 18.33
C THR A 129 8.81 6.99 17.93
N SER A 130 7.87 6.52 18.75
CA SER A 130 6.93 5.45 18.39
C SER A 130 5.52 6.01 18.32
N ILE A 131 4.86 5.89 17.17
CA ILE A 131 3.45 6.27 16.98
C ILE A 131 2.64 4.99 16.82
N LEU A 132 1.80 4.67 17.80
CA LEU A 132 1.15 3.37 17.92
C LEU A 132 -0.37 3.54 18.07
N GLY A 133 -1.15 3.01 17.14
CA GLY A 133 -2.60 2.93 17.32
C GLY A 133 -2.98 1.94 18.42
N ILE A 134 -3.83 2.33 19.37
CA ILE A 134 -4.24 1.46 20.50
C ILE A 134 -5.74 1.17 20.54
N SER A 135 -6.52 1.89 19.74
CA SER A 135 -7.96 1.71 19.60
C SER A 135 -8.31 0.86 18.38
N ARG A 136 -9.53 0.30 18.34
CA ARG A 136 -10.08 -0.25 17.10
C ARG A 136 -10.45 0.95 16.21
N GLY A 137 -9.69 1.21 15.15
CA GLY A 137 -9.87 2.34 14.26
C GLY A 137 -9.03 3.56 14.64
N ALA A 138 -7.83 3.36 15.19
CA ALA A 138 -6.88 4.46 15.36
C ALA A 138 -6.47 5.00 13.98
N GLU A 139 -6.68 6.29 13.73
CA GLU A 139 -6.51 6.86 12.40
C GLU A 139 -6.12 8.35 12.41
N LEU A 140 -5.37 8.74 11.38
CA LEU A 140 -5.06 10.12 11.03
C LEU A 140 -5.86 10.46 9.76
N VAL A 141 -6.77 11.43 9.86
CA VAL A 141 -7.70 11.79 8.78
C VAL A 141 -7.42 13.20 8.29
N GLY A 142 -7.24 13.37 6.98
CA GLY A 142 -6.97 14.67 6.38
C GLY A 142 -5.51 15.15 6.49
N GLY A 143 -4.63 14.40 7.15
CA GLY A 143 -3.24 14.79 7.33
C GLY A 143 -2.27 13.62 7.23
N GLY A 144 -0.98 13.96 7.20
CA GLY A 144 0.13 13.02 7.08
C GLY A 144 1.35 13.43 7.92
N LEU A 145 2.43 12.68 7.77
CA LEU A 145 3.65 12.81 8.58
C LEU A 145 4.86 13.15 7.71
N ARG A 146 5.74 14.02 8.22
CA ARG A 146 7.08 14.22 7.67
C ARG A 146 8.12 13.83 8.69
N LEU A 147 9.13 13.10 8.23
CA LEU A 147 10.29 12.69 8.99
C LEU A 147 11.51 13.32 8.29
N PRO A 148 11.84 14.59 8.56
CA PRO A 148 12.98 15.26 7.96
C PRO A 148 14.23 15.07 8.82
N GLU A 149 15.25 14.41 8.27
CA GLU A 149 16.58 14.28 8.91
C GLU A 149 16.53 13.70 10.33
N VAL A 150 15.65 12.72 10.55
CA VAL A 150 15.46 12.04 11.84
C VAL A 150 15.93 10.59 11.79
N SER A 151 15.99 9.97 12.96
CA SER A 151 16.28 8.55 13.06
C SER A 151 15.49 7.84 14.14
N ASN A 152 15.46 6.51 14.03
CA ASN A 152 14.86 5.64 15.03
C ASN A 152 13.37 5.95 15.23
N VAL A 153 12.55 5.75 14.20
CA VAL A 153 11.10 6.03 14.23
C VAL A 153 10.30 4.77 13.93
N VAL A 154 9.27 4.51 14.74
CA VAL A 154 8.34 3.38 14.58
C VAL A 154 6.93 3.92 14.40
N ILE A 155 6.23 3.51 13.35
CA ILE A 155 4.84 3.90 13.08
C ILE A 155 4.04 2.63 12.85
N ARG A 156 3.07 2.33 13.73
CA ARG A 156 2.36 1.05 13.72
C ARG A 156 0.88 1.12 14.04
N ASN A 157 0.14 0.19 13.46
CA ASN A 157 -1.27 -0.08 13.79
C ASN A 157 -2.20 1.12 13.56
N LEU A 158 -2.01 1.85 12.46
CA LEU A 158 -2.71 3.11 12.18
C LEU A 158 -3.23 3.16 10.74
N THR A 159 -4.38 3.81 10.55
CA THR A 159 -4.86 4.22 9.22
C THR A 159 -4.50 5.68 8.96
N VAL A 160 -3.93 6.01 7.81
CA VAL A 160 -3.67 7.38 7.35
C VAL A 160 -4.46 7.59 6.07
N ARG A 161 -5.47 8.47 6.09
CA ARG A 161 -6.43 8.57 4.99
C ARG A 161 -7.01 9.96 4.76
N ASP A 162 -7.61 10.11 3.58
CA ASP A 162 -8.53 11.20 3.23
C ASP A 162 -7.91 12.60 3.25
N SER A 163 -6.68 12.71 2.74
CA SER A 163 -6.08 13.98 2.32
C SER A 163 -6.23 14.25 0.82
N PHE A 164 -6.95 13.39 0.08
CA PHE A 164 -7.23 13.55 -1.33
C PHE A 164 -7.81 14.93 -1.67
N VAL A 165 -7.31 15.53 -2.75
CA VAL A 165 -7.77 16.83 -3.25
C VAL A 165 -8.67 16.60 -4.46
N ALA A 166 -9.94 16.98 -4.34
CA ALA A 166 -10.92 16.80 -5.41
C ALA A 166 -10.48 17.47 -6.72
N GLY A 167 -10.57 16.73 -7.82
CA GLY A 167 -10.11 17.19 -9.14
C GLY A 167 -8.60 17.09 -9.38
N ASP A 168 -7.79 16.74 -8.37
CA ASP A 168 -6.33 16.62 -8.46
C ASP A 168 -5.87 15.17 -8.29
N TRP A 169 -6.45 14.26 -9.07
CA TRP A 169 -6.11 12.84 -8.97
C TRP A 169 -4.64 12.53 -9.26
N ASP A 170 -3.98 13.38 -10.06
CA ASP A 170 -2.54 13.29 -10.33
C ASP A 170 -1.66 13.80 -9.19
N GLY A 171 -2.25 14.49 -8.21
CA GLY A 171 -1.56 15.19 -7.14
C GLY A 171 -0.51 16.15 -7.69
N LYS A 172 -0.94 17.08 -8.53
CA LYS A 172 -0.09 18.03 -9.27
C LYS A 172 -0.52 19.48 -9.11
N PHE A 173 -1.58 19.78 -8.36
CA PHE A 173 -1.84 21.17 -8.01
C PHE A 173 -0.68 21.72 -7.17
N ASP A 174 -0.29 22.97 -7.39
CA ASP A 174 0.82 23.61 -6.67
C ASP A 174 0.61 23.65 -5.15
N THR A 175 -0.63 23.49 -4.69
CA THR A 175 -1.03 23.44 -3.29
C THR A 175 -1.05 22.02 -2.71
N ASN A 176 -0.71 21.01 -3.51
CA ASN A 176 -0.78 19.60 -3.14
C ASN A 176 0.62 18.98 -3.05
N ASP A 177 1.01 18.65 -1.83
CA ASP A 177 2.27 17.97 -1.48
C ASP A 177 2.07 17.17 -0.18
N ASN A 178 0.86 16.62 0.02
CA ASN A 178 0.38 16.08 1.29
C ASN A 178 0.42 14.53 1.33
N ASP A 179 1.63 13.98 1.36
CA ASP A 179 1.83 12.53 1.47
C ASP A 179 1.22 11.94 2.76
N GLY A 180 0.93 10.65 2.77
CA GLY A 180 0.57 9.94 4.01
C GLY A 180 1.74 9.92 4.99
N ILE A 181 2.88 9.39 4.55
CA ILE A 181 4.16 9.46 5.28
C ILE A 181 5.26 9.83 4.30
N ARG A 182 6.05 10.83 4.67
CA ARG A 182 7.22 11.30 3.95
C ARG A 182 8.46 11.14 4.80
N VAL A 183 9.43 10.38 4.32
CA VAL A 183 10.71 10.12 4.98
C VAL A 183 11.81 10.79 4.14
N ASP A 184 12.40 11.87 4.66
CA ASP A 184 13.40 12.66 3.95
C ASP A 184 14.74 12.56 4.69
N THR A 185 15.79 12.05 4.02
CA THR A 185 17.17 11.96 4.57
C THR A 185 17.21 11.38 5.98
N SER A 186 16.35 10.40 6.27
CA SER A 186 16.18 9.81 7.61
C SER A 186 16.62 8.35 7.63
N HIS A 187 16.93 7.81 8.81
CA HIS A 187 17.35 6.41 8.90
C HIS A 187 16.74 5.61 10.05
N HIS A 188 16.68 4.29 9.88
CA HIS A 188 16.08 3.40 10.89
C HIS A 188 14.62 3.77 11.15
N VAL A 189 13.81 3.59 10.10
CA VAL A 189 12.38 3.88 10.12
C VAL A 189 11.61 2.60 9.83
N TRP A 190 10.68 2.25 10.71
CA TRP A 190 9.84 1.07 10.60
C TRP A 190 8.36 1.44 10.56
N ILE A 191 7.73 1.23 9.40
CA ILE A 191 6.31 1.46 9.16
C ILE A 191 5.65 0.09 9.06
N ASP A 192 4.81 -0.27 10.02
CA ASP A 192 4.33 -1.65 10.14
C ASP A 192 2.86 -1.78 10.55
N HIS A 193 2.11 -2.63 9.85
CA HIS A 193 0.66 -2.78 10.06
C HIS A 193 -0.09 -1.45 9.96
N CYS A 194 0.28 -0.63 8.98
CA CYS A 194 -0.42 0.62 8.67
C CYS A 194 -1.34 0.43 7.46
N GLU A 195 -2.27 1.36 7.28
CA GLU A 195 -3.15 1.42 6.13
C GLU A 195 -3.16 2.83 5.55
N PHE A 196 -3.04 2.93 4.23
CA PHE A 196 -3.00 4.18 3.49
C PHE A 196 -4.09 4.17 2.41
N ALA A 197 -4.91 5.22 2.37
CA ALA A 197 -5.99 5.33 1.40
C ALA A 197 -6.34 6.78 1.08
N ARG A 198 -6.57 7.08 -0.21
CA ARG A 198 -7.16 8.36 -0.65
C ARG A 198 -6.40 9.58 -0.12
N LEU A 199 -5.12 9.66 -0.46
CA LEU A 199 -4.24 10.75 -0.07
C LEU A 199 -4.08 11.74 -1.24
N GLY A 200 -3.46 12.90 -1.06
CA GLY A 200 -3.36 13.88 -2.15
C GLY A 200 -2.14 13.73 -3.06
N ASP A 201 -0.95 13.37 -2.56
CA ASP A 201 0.22 13.02 -3.40
C ASP A 201 0.63 11.54 -3.26
N GLY A 202 1.67 11.23 -2.49
CA GLY A 202 2.17 9.87 -2.26
C GLY A 202 1.51 9.21 -1.05
N GLN A 203 1.35 7.88 -1.04
CA GLN A 203 0.95 7.21 0.21
C GLN A 203 2.13 7.12 1.18
N VAL A 204 3.25 6.60 0.70
CA VAL A 204 4.52 6.56 1.44
C VAL A 204 5.66 6.94 0.51
N ASP A 205 6.31 8.07 0.80
CA ASP A 205 7.44 8.57 0.02
C ASP A 205 8.72 8.48 0.86
N ILE A 206 9.71 7.71 0.39
CA ILE A 206 11.01 7.49 1.02
C ILE A 206 12.07 8.19 0.19
N ARG A 207 12.25 9.48 0.46
CA ARG A 207 12.96 10.39 -0.42
C ARG A 207 14.37 10.69 0.07
N LYS A 208 15.15 11.24 -0.85
CA LYS A 208 16.54 11.64 -0.70
C LYS A 208 17.38 10.47 -0.19
N ASN A 209 18.27 10.74 0.76
CA ASN A 209 19.28 9.81 1.23
C ASN A 209 18.77 8.98 2.43
N SER A 210 17.51 8.56 2.40
CA SER A 210 16.92 7.80 3.51
C SER A 210 17.43 6.35 3.50
N THR A 211 17.86 5.83 4.65
CA THR A 211 18.48 4.48 4.74
C THR A 211 17.86 3.65 5.85
N ASN A 212 18.02 2.34 5.80
CA ASN A 212 17.52 1.41 6.81
C ASN A 212 16.02 1.58 7.06
N VAL A 213 15.25 1.60 5.96
CA VAL A 213 13.79 1.74 6.00
C VAL A 213 13.13 0.39 5.76
N THR A 214 12.12 0.06 6.56
CA THR A 214 11.28 -1.12 6.34
C THR A 214 9.82 -0.74 6.41
N VAL A 215 9.08 -1.12 5.38
CA VAL A 215 7.62 -1.06 5.34
C VAL A 215 7.10 -2.49 5.31
N SER A 216 6.35 -2.87 6.34
CA SER A 216 5.89 -4.24 6.50
C SER A 216 4.42 -4.37 6.86
N TRP A 217 3.81 -5.48 6.46
CA TRP A 217 2.44 -5.83 6.87
C TRP A 217 1.41 -4.73 6.64
N SER A 218 1.62 -3.82 5.68
CA SER A 218 0.80 -2.62 5.50
C SER A 218 -0.12 -2.75 4.29
N VAL A 219 -1.19 -1.97 4.28
CA VAL A 219 -2.19 -1.92 3.20
C VAL A 219 -2.10 -0.58 2.49
N PHE A 220 -2.00 -0.63 1.17
CA PHE A 220 -2.02 0.50 0.26
C PHE A 220 -3.21 0.34 -0.66
N ARG A 221 -4.10 1.33 -0.73
CA ARG A 221 -5.25 1.21 -1.63
C ARG A 221 -5.83 2.52 -2.14
N ASP A 222 -6.63 2.39 -3.19
CA ASP A 222 -7.53 3.42 -3.72
C ASP A 222 -6.80 4.73 -4.02
N HIS A 223 -5.71 4.63 -4.79
CA HIS A 223 -4.79 5.75 -4.91
C HIS A 223 -4.00 5.75 -6.22
N ASN A 224 -3.60 6.94 -6.67
CA ASN A 224 -2.81 7.09 -7.90
C ASN A 224 -1.33 6.74 -7.68
N LYS A 225 -0.64 7.46 -6.79
CA LYS A 225 0.81 7.39 -6.58
C LYS A 225 1.14 6.74 -5.24
N THR A 226 1.44 5.46 -5.23
CA THR A 226 1.48 4.71 -3.96
C THR A 226 2.77 4.91 -3.16
N LEU A 227 3.90 4.46 -3.69
CA LEU A 227 5.17 4.38 -2.99
C LEU A 227 6.30 4.92 -3.89
N GLY A 228 6.82 6.11 -3.57
CA GLY A 228 7.95 6.73 -4.24
C GLY A 228 9.24 6.59 -3.42
N VAL A 229 10.37 6.29 -4.07
CA VAL A 229 11.69 6.22 -3.44
C VAL A 229 12.72 6.93 -4.30
N GLY A 230 13.69 7.63 -3.72
CA GLY A 230 14.80 8.28 -4.44
C GLY A 230 14.79 9.81 -4.34
N TRP A 231 14.96 10.55 -5.45
CA TRP A 231 15.02 12.04 -5.56
C TRP A 231 16.41 12.69 -5.35
N THR A 232 17.46 11.90 -5.17
CA THR A 232 18.85 12.38 -5.13
C THR A 232 19.73 11.49 -6.00
N ASP A 233 20.87 12.01 -6.44
CA ASP A 233 21.85 11.26 -7.24
C ASP A 233 22.67 10.27 -6.40
N ASP A 234 22.50 10.27 -5.07
CA ASP A 234 23.25 9.41 -4.16
C ASP A 234 22.70 7.98 -4.11
N LEU A 235 23.56 6.99 -4.33
CA LEU A 235 23.21 5.57 -4.25
C LEU A 235 23.47 5.02 -2.84
N VAL A 236 22.68 5.49 -1.86
CA VAL A 236 22.85 5.10 -0.44
C VAL A 236 21.62 4.40 0.15
N THR A 237 20.44 4.63 -0.40
CA THR A 237 19.16 4.17 0.13
C THR A 237 19.09 2.65 0.24
N THR A 238 18.64 2.15 1.40
CA THR A 238 18.39 0.72 1.66
C THR A 238 16.95 0.52 2.13
N LEU A 239 16.25 -0.42 1.50
CA LEU A 239 14.80 -0.54 1.60
C LEU A 239 14.37 -2.01 1.70
N THR A 240 13.51 -2.31 2.66
CA THR A 240 12.75 -3.56 2.70
C THR A 240 11.26 -3.28 2.60
N LEU A 241 10.57 -3.90 1.64
CA LEU A 241 9.12 -3.99 1.58
C LEU A 241 8.73 -5.45 1.75
N HIS A 242 7.98 -5.80 2.80
CA HIS A 242 7.51 -7.18 2.90
C HIS A 242 6.11 -7.32 3.46
N HIS A 243 5.39 -8.32 2.98
CA HIS A 243 4.04 -8.59 3.45
C HIS A 243 3.10 -7.38 3.31
N ASN A 244 3.31 -6.56 2.29
CA ASN A 244 2.42 -5.43 2.01
C ASN A 244 1.36 -5.83 0.99
N ARG A 245 0.13 -5.34 1.17
CA ARG A 245 -0.97 -5.49 0.22
C ARG A 245 -1.23 -4.17 -0.49
N PHE A 246 -1.29 -4.21 -1.82
CA PHE A 246 -1.66 -3.08 -2.66
C PHE A 246 -2.93 -3.46 -3.41
N SER A 247 -3.95 -2.61 -3.37
CA SER A 247 -5.27 -2.94 -3.95
C SER A 247 -5.89 -1.72 -4.63
N ASN A 248 -6.28 -1.85 -5.89
CA ASN A 248 -6.91 -0.77 -6.66
C ASN A 248 -6.04 0.50 -6.66
N VAL A 249 -4.87 0.39 -7.28
CA VAL A 249 -3.84 1.43 -7.34
C VAL A 249 -3.47 1.73 -8.79
N HIS A 250 -2.98 2.94 -9.09
CA HIS A 250 -2.57 3.26 -10.46
C HIS A 250 -1.10 2.95 -10.71
N GLN A 251 -0.20 3.67 -10.05
CA GLN A 251 1.23 3.71 -10.35
C GLN A 251 2.09 3.87 -9.09
N ARG A 252 3.40 3.74 -9.28
CA ARG A 252 4.42 3.79 -8.22
C ARG A 252 4.15 2.73 -7.15
N ASN A 253 4.04 1.45 -7.53
CA ASN A 253 3.63 0.41 -6.60
C ASN A 253 4.75 -0.56 -6.16
N GLY A 254 6.06 -0.24 -6.14
CA GLY A 254 6.73 1.05 -5.96
C GLY A 254 7.46 1.61 -7.19
N SER A 255 7.72 2.92 -7.17
CA SER A 255 8.70 3.58 -8.05
C SER A 255 10.01 3.74 -7.27
N ILE A 256 10.94 2.81 -7.49
CA ILE A 256 12.12 2.63 -6.64
C ILE A 256 13.34 3.16 -7.39
N ASP A 257 13.71 4.40 -7.10
CA ASP A 257 14.79 5.13 -7.76
C ASP A 257 16.00 5.32 -6.84
N GLN A 258 17.20 5.19 -7.40
CA GLN A 258 18.48 5.40 -6.70
C GLN A 258 18.64 4.61 -5.38
N VAL A 259 18.15 3.37 -5.35
CA VAL A 259 18.22 2.49 -4.17
C VAL A 259 19.39 1.52 -4.28
N LYS A 260 20.35 1.66 -3.36
CA LYS A 260 21.54 0.81 -3.30
C LYS A 260 21.18 -0.67 -3.16
N ILE A 261 20.24 -0.99 -2.27
CA ILE A 261 19.71 -2.35 -2.09
C ILE A 261 18.22 -2.25 -1.72
N GLY A 262 17.36 -2.66 -2.64
CA GLY A 262 15.93 -2.79 -2.45
C GLY A 262 15.54 -4.26 -2.37
N HIS A 263 14.77 -4.63 -1.35
CA HIS A 263 14.26 -5.98 -1.19
C HIS A 263 12.74 -5.96 -1.02
N VAL A 264 12.04 -6.65 -1.90
CA VAL A 264 10.59 -6.79 -1.90
C VAL A 264 10.25 -8.26 -1.78
N TYR A 265 9.55 -8.68 -0.73
CA TYR A 265 9.16 -10.09 -0.62
C TYR A 265 7.81 -10.35 0.04
N ASN A 266 7.15 -11.44 -0.37
CA ASN A 266 5.83 -11.84 0.11
C ASN A 266 4.79 -10.70 0.08
N CYS A 267 4.90 -9.76 -0.88
CA CYS A 267 3.90 -8.72 -1.10
C CYS A 267 2.78 -9.24 -2.02
N TRP A 268 1.62 -8.60 -1.98
CA TRP A 268 0.50 -8.87 -2.88
C TRP A 268 0.00 -7.58 -3.50
N LEU A 269 0.17 -7.46 -4.81
CA LEU A 269 -0.40 -6.37 -5.60
C LEU A 269 -1.61 -6.92 -6.36
N GLU A 270 -2.78 -6.32 -6.17
CA GLU A 270 -4.00 -6.63 -6.90
C GLU A 270 -4.60 -5.38 -7.56
N GLY A 271 -4.92 -5.47 -8.85
CA GLY A 271 -5.57 -4.38 -9.59
C GLY A 271 -4.69 -3.13 -9.67
N ALA A 272 -3.65 -3.19 -10.50
CA ALA A 272 -2.77 -2.06 -10.77
C ALA A 272 -2.75 -1.69 -12.26
N SER A 273 -3.19 -0.48 -12.58
CA SER A 273 -3.51 -0.08 -13.97
C SER A 273 -2.37 0.56 -14.76
N SER A 274 -1.24 0.91 -14.12
CA SER A 274 -0.05 1.43 -14.80
C SER A 274 1.13 0.46 -14.72
N TYR A 275 1.71 0.30 -13.52
CA TYR A 275 2.85 -0.58 -13.28
C TYR A 275 2.92 -1.04 -11.82
N GLY A 276 3.59 -2.18 -11.60
CA GLY A 276 3.88 -2.74 -10.28
C GLY A 276 5.19 -2.17 -9.68
N MET A 277 6.18 -3.05 -9.51
CA MET A 277 7.50 -2.74 -8.98
C MET A 277 8.41 -2.25 -10.12
N ALA A 278 8.77 -0.97 -10.11
CA ALA A 278 9.69 -0.38 -11.07
C ALA A 278 11.05 -0.07 -10.42
N SER A 279 12.10 -0.72 -10.93
CA SER A 279 13.50 -0.37 -10.63
C SER A 279 13.94 0.78 -11.55
N ARG A 280 14.43 1.87 -10.96
CA ARG A 280 14.78 3.12 -11.65
C ARG A 280 16.16 3.63 -11.23
N GLY A 281 16.76 4.50 -12.03
CA GLY A 281 18.10 5.03 -11.79
C GLY A 281 19.15 3.92 -11.76
N ALA A 282 20.00 3.90 -10.73
CA ALA A 282 21.00 2.85 -10.49
C ALA A 282 20.54 1.80 -9.46
N THR A 283 19.24 1.62 -9.28
CA THR A 283 18.67 0.72 -8.25
C THR A 283 19.07 -0.73 -8.44
N GLN A 284 19.35 -1.44 -7.34
CA GLN A 284 19.44 -2.89 -7.26
C GLN A 284 18.21 -3.44 -6.52
N LEU A 285 17.28 -4.10 -7.22
CA LEU A 285 16.01 -4.55 -6.65
C LEU A 285 15.86 -6.08 -6.70
N LEU A 286 15.65 -6.73 -5.56
CA LEU A 286 15.25 -8.13 -5.49
C LEU A 286 13.75 -8.23 -5.19
N VAL A 287 12.98 -8.98 -6.00
CA VAL A 287 11.54 -9.21 -5.81
C VAL A 287 11.24 -10.71 -5.68
N GLU A 288 10.79 -11.15 -4.51
CA GLU A 288 10.63 -12.58 -4.22
C GLU A 288 9.28 -12.98 -3.65
N HIS A 289 8.81 -14.18 -4.00
CA HIS A 289 7.62 -14.83 -3.44
C HIS A 289 6.40 -13.90 -3.31
N SER A 290 6.26 -12.95 -4.24
CA SER A 290 5.21 -11.94 -4.23
C SER A 290 4.15 -12.29 -5.28
N VAL A 291 2.92 -11.86 -5.03
CA VAL A 291 1.76 -12.14 -5.87
C VAL A 291 1.39 -10.89 -6.65
N PHE A 292 1.30 -11.02 -7.97
CA PHE A 292 0.81 -9.97 -8.86
C PHE A 292 -0.49 -10.44 -9.52
N ASP A 293 -1.61 -9.89 -9.07
CA ASP A 293 -2.96 -10.22 -9.53
C ASP A 293 -3.54 -9.06 -10.37
N SER A 294 -3.81 -9.30 -11.64
CA SER A 294 -4.36 -8.26 -12.53
C SER A 294 -3.55 -6.96 -12.53
N VAL A 295 -2.22 -7.08 -12.61
CA VAL A 295 -1.26 -5.97 -12.62
C VAL A 295 -0.71 -5.78 -14.03
N ARG A 296 -0.81 -4.55 -14.55
CA ARG A 296 -0.07 -4.12 -15.74
C ARG A 296 1.39 -3.89 -15.36
N ASN A 297 2.34 -4.28 -16.22
CA ASN A 297 3.79 -4.14 -16.01
C ASN A 297 4.26 -4.48 -14.58
N PRO A 298 4.09 -5.73 -14.11
CA PRO A 298 4.38 -6.13 -12.72
C PRO A 298 5.78 -5.81 -12.22
N ILE A 299 6.81 -6.10 -13.03
CA ILE A 299 8.21 -5.94 -12.65
C ILE A 299 8.97 -5.38 -13.86
N GLY A 300 9.54 -4.19 -13.72
CA GLY A 300 10.24 -3.53 -14.83
C GLY A 300 11.44 -2.70 -14.40
N THR A 301 12.32 -2.43 -15.36
CA THR A 301 13.40 -1.46 -15.28
C THR A 301 13.04 -0.21 -16.10
N SER A 302 13.51 0.97 -15.71
CA SER A 302 13.24 2.22 -16.44
C SER A 302 14.49 2.91 -16.99
N ASP A 303 15.68 2.53 -16.51
CA ASP A 303 16.93 3.22 -16.82
C ASP A 303 18.06 2.22 -17.08
N GLU A 304 19.08 2.60 -17.87
CA GLU A 304 20.19 1.72 -18.29
C GLU A 304 20.95 1.07 -17.11
N LEU A 305 21.06 1.80 -15.98
CA LEU A 305 21.74 1.33 -14.77
C LEU A 305 20.84 0.53 -13.83
N SER A 306 19.52 0.56 -14.04
CA SER A 306 18.58 -0.07 -13.13
C SER A 306 18.64 -1.59 -13.28
N ARG A 307 18.60 -2.28 -12.14
CA ARG A 307 18.76 -3.71 -12.02
C ARG A 307 17.61 -4.30 -11.22
N VAL A 308 17.14 -5.45 -11.66
CA VAL A 308 16.10 -6.20 -10.96
C VAL A 308 16.36 -7.70 -11.09
N ALA A 309 16.21 -8.42 -10.01
CA ALA A 309 16.19 -9.88 -9.99
C ALA A 309 14.88 -10.35 -9.36
N GLN A 310 14.39 -11.51 -9.78
CA GLN A 310 13.14 -12.05 -9.25
C GLN A 310 13.24 -13.55 -8.93
N ASN A 311 12.50 -13.98 -7.90
CA ASN A 311 12.49 -15.37 -7.46
C ASN A 311 11.11 -15.80 -6.94
N GLY A 312 10.51 -16.84 -7.52
CA GLY A 312 9.29 -17.45 -6.97
C GLY A 312 8.03 -16.57 -6.93
N ASN A 313 7.94 -15.50 -7.72
CA ASN A 313 6.75 -14.66 -7.81
C ASN A 313 5.59 -15.38 -8.54
N LEU A 314 4.36 -15.10 -8.14
CA LEU A 314 3.14 -15.64 -8.74
C LEU A 314 2.48 -14.60 -9.64
N ASN A 315 2.34 -14.93 -10.93
CA ASN A 315 1.50 -14.18 -11.87
C ASN A 315 0.08 -14.76 -11.86
N ALA A 316 -0.91 -13.94 -11.49
CA ALA A 316 -2.32 -14.27 -11.55
C ALA A 316 -3.09 -13.26 -12.43
N GLY A 317 -3.01 -13.44 -13.75
CA GLY A 317 -3.72 -12.58 -14.70
C GLY A 317 -3.06 -11.21 -14.93
N SER A 318 -1.78 -11.08 -14.61
CA SER A 318 -0.96 -9.89 -14.85
C SER A 318 -0.22 -9.98 -16.20
N TRP A 319 0.04 -8.84 -16.83
CA TRP A 319 0.58 -8.77 -18.20
C TRP A 319 1.55 -7.59 -18.37
N GLY A 320 2.26 -7.54 -19.51
CA GLY A 320 3.32 -6.56 -19.74
C GLY A 320 4.65 -7.02 -19.13
N SER A 321 5.46 -6.07 -18.66
CA SER A 321 6.85 -6.33 -18.24
C SER A 321 7.00 -7.27 -17.03
N TRP A 322 7.89 -8.26 -17.19
CA TRP A 322 8.38 -9.18 -16.16
C TRP A 322 9.89 -9.31 -16.28
N GLU A 323 10.61 -8.26 -15.92
CA GLU A 323 12.05 -8.18 -16.20
C GLU A 323 12.91 -8.87 -15.13
N ASP A 324 14.04 -9.42 -15.57
CA ASP A 324 15.10 -9.95 -14.72
C ASP A 324 16.43 -9.64 -15.39
N THR A 325 17.11 -8.61 -14.89
CA THR A 325 18.42 -8.15 -15.36
C THR A 325 19.55 -8.57 -14.43
N GLY A 326 19.23 -9.33 -13.37
CA GLY A 326 20.13 -9.67 -12.28
C GLY A 326 20.41 -8.49 -11.35
N ILE A 327 21.00 -8.77 -10.20
CA ILE A 327 21.47 -7.80 -9.21
C ILE A 327 22.90 -8.13 -8.79
N GLU A 328 23.60 -7.13 -8.25
CA GLU A 328 24.97 -7.26 -7.77
C GLU A 328 25.07 -7.47 -6.26
N ALA A 329 24.07 -7.01 -5.50
CA ALA A 329 24.05 -7.07 -4.03
C ALA A 329 22.82 -7.86 -3.54
N ASP A 330 23.06 -8.94 -2.79
CA ASP A 330 22.00 -9.79 -2.24
C ASP A 330 21.56 -9.27 -0.86
N PRO A 331 20.27 -8.96 -0.64
CA PRO A 331 19.75 -8.60 0.68
C PRO A 331 20.08 -9.62 1.79
N ALA A 332 20.23 -10.91 1.46
CA ALA A 332 20.57 -11.96 2.42
C ALA A 332 21.97 -11.81 3.03
N ASP A 333 22.86 -11.02 2.42
CA ASP A 333 24.17 -10.69 2.99
C ASP A 333 24.07 -9.67 4.13
N HIS A 334 22.89 -9.07 4.35
CA HIS A 334 22.68 -7.97 5.29
C HIS A 334 21.82 -8.35 6.50
N TYR A 335 20.73 -9.09 6.30
CA TYR A 335 19.87 -9.55 7.38
C TYR A 335 19.24 -10.91 7.06
N ASP A 336 18.91 -11.65 8.11
CA ASP A 336 18.18 -12.91 8.00
C ASP A 336 16.70 -12.64 7.69
N TYR A 337 16.14 -13.43 6.78
CA TYR A 337 14.70 -13.48 6.49
C TYR A 337 14.31 -14.87 6.02
N GLU A 338 13.03 -15.21 6.13
CA GLU A 338 12.47 -16.43 5.56
C GLU A 338 11.26 -16.10 4.69
N LEU A 339 11.22 -16.67 3.49
CA LEU A 339 10.12 -16.49 2.55
C LEU A 339 8.97 -17.43 2.89
N ASP A 340 7.76 -16.89 3.08
CA ASP A 340 6.56 -17.72 3.09
C ASP A 340 6.33 -18.34 1.69
N PRO A 341 5.68 -19.52 1.61
CA PRO A 341 5.25 -20.06 0.33
C PRO A 341 4.36 -19.05 -0.41
N VAL A 342 4.65 -18.80 -1.69
CA VAL A 342 3.93 -17.76 -2.47
C VAL A 342 2.41 -17.98 -2.52
N ASP A 343 1.95 -19.24 -2.54
CA ASP A 343 0.51 -19.58 -2.52
C ASP A 343 -0.17 -19.23 -1.19
N ALA A 344 0.57 -19.06 -0.10
CA ALA A 344 0.04 -18.67 1.21
C ALA A 344 -0.09 -17.14 1.37
N VAL A 345 0.55 -16.35 0.50
CA VAL A 345 0.67 -14.88 0.65
C VAL A 345 -0.69 -14.19 0.63
N ARG A 346 -1.58 -14.52 -0.31
CA ARG A 346 -2.93 -13.92 -0.38
C ARG A 346 -3.71 -14.14 0.91
N ASP A 347 -3.63 -15.36 1.42
CA ASP A 347 -4.31 -15.80 2.62
C ASP A 347 -3.79 -15.08 3.88
N LEU A 348 -2.47 -14.96 3.99
CA LEU A 348 -1.80 -14.22 5.06
C LEU A 348 -2.21 -12.74 5.02
N LEU A 349 -2.04 -12.08 3.87
CA LEU A 349 -2.29 -10.64 3.75
C LEU A 349 -3.77 -10.28 3.80
N SER A 350 -4.68 -11.19 3.43
CA SER A 350 -6.13 -10.99 3.65
C SER A 350 -6.52 -10.97 5.12
N ARG A 351 -5.76 -11.65 5.99
CA ARG A 351 -6.09 -11.82 7.40
C ARG A 351 -5.33 -10.90 8.33
N ASP A 352 -4.09 -10.57 7.96
CA ASP A 352 -3.11 -10.05 8.91
C ASP A 352 -2.47 -8.72 8.46
N ALA A 353 -2.57 -8.32 7.19
CA ALA A 353 -2.06 -7.01 6.77
C ALA A 353 -2.96 -5.86 7.24
N GLY A 354 -2.33 -4.72 7.50
CA GLY A 354 -2.95 -3.48 7.95
C GLY A 354 -3.17 -3.42 9.46
N PRO A 355 -3.80 -2.35 9.94
CA PRO A 355 -4.05 -2.16 11.36
C PRO A 355 -4.99 -3.22 11.91
N HIS A 356 -4.73 -3.62 13.15
CA HIS A 356 -5.60 -4.45 13.94
C HIS A 356 -6.89 -3.70 14.28
N ALA A 357 -7.91 -3.94 13.43
CA ALA A 357 -9.30 -3.52 13.50
C ALA A 357 -9.63 -2.14 12.89
N ARG A 358 -10.26 -2.16 11.71
CA ARG A 358 -11.68 -1.83 11.43
C ARG A 358 -11.91 -2.34 10.00
N ARG A 359 -13.02 -3.03 9.74
CA ARG A 359 -13.42 -3.25 8.34
C ARG A 359 -14.09 -1.98 7.85
N GLU A 360 -13.65 -1.46 6.71
CA GLU A 360 -14.33 -0.38 6.00
C GLU A 360 -15.83 -0.72 5.92
N HIS A 361 -16.68 0.24 6.30
CA HIS A 361 -18.12 0.08 6.16
C HIS A 361 -18.53 0.64 4.81
N ILE A 362 -19.04 -0.22 3.94
CA ILE A 362 -19.34 0.12 2.57
C ILE A 362 -20.86 0.05 2.42
N PRO A 363 -21.56 1.18 2.19
CA PRO A 363 -23.00 1.16 1.98
C PRO A 363 -23.34 0.48 0.65
N ARG A 364 -24.60 0.06 0.50
CA ARG A 364 -25.11 -0.48 -0.79
C ARG A 364 -25.18 0.57 -1.90
N THR A 365 -25.21 1.84 -1.51
CA THR A 365 -25.17 2.97 -2.44
C THR A 365 -24.06 3.90 -1.95
N LEU A 366 -23.05 4.13 -2.77
CA LEU A 366 -21.98 5.09 -2.54
C LEU A 366 -22.26 6.36 -3.34
N HIS A 367 -22.25 7.50 -2.68
CA HIS A 367 -22.34 8.80 -3.33
C HIS A 367 -20.94 9.37 -3.56
N VAL A 368 -20.63 9.74 -4.80
CA VAL A 368 -19.36 10.40 -5.15
C VAL A 368 -19.64 11.86 -5.48
N ALA A 369 -19.01 12.79 -4.76
CA ALA A 369 -19.13 14.23 -5.01
C ALA A 369 -17.84 14.96 -4.64
N GLN A 370 -17.42 15.93 -5.47
CA GLN A 370 -16.19 16.71 -5.26
C GLN A 370 -16.35 17.90 -4.28
N ASP A 371 -17.57 18.15 -3.80
CA ASP A 371 -17.93 19.28 -2.92
C ASP A 371 -18.18 18.85 -1.46
N ASP A 372 -17.62 17.71 -1.05
CA ASP A 372 -17.77 17.09 0.26
C ASP A 372 -19.20 16.65 0.63
N SER A 373 -20.16 16.70 -0.30
CA SER A 373 -21.54 16.23 -0.06
C SER A 373 -21.72 14.70 -0.20
N GLY A 374 -20.73 14.00 -0.75
CA GLY A 374 -20.73 12.56 -0.98
C GLY A 374 -20.03 11.76 0.12
N ASP A 375 -20.09 10.43 0.01
CA ASP A 375 -19.31 9.51 0.85
C ASP A 375 -17.82 9.54 0.49
N LEU A 376 -17.51 9.79 -0.79
CA LEU A 376 -16.17 9.85 -1.36
C LEU A 376 -16.06 10.97 -2.40
N ALA A 377 -14.86 11.50 -2.61
CA ALA A 377 -14.60 12.55 -3.62
C ALA A 377 -14.04 12.02 -4.96
N SER A 378 -13.69 10.73 -5.02
CA SER A 378 -13.11 10.08 -6.22
C SER A 378 -13.93 8.87 -6.66
N ILE A 379 -14.11 8.73 -7.97
CA ILE A 379 -14.76 7.56 -8.57
C ILE A 379 -13.85 6.34 -8.48
N HIS A 380 -12.53 6.51 -8.71
CA HIS A 380 -11.54 5.45 -8.54
C HIS A 380 -11.60 4.85 -7.12
N ALA A 381 -11.70 5.70 -6.10
CA ALA A 381 -11.85 5.23 -4.72
C ALA A 381 -13.18 4.48 -4.48
N ALA A 382 -14.29 4.96 -5.06
CA ALA A 382 -15.59 4.30 -4.94
C ALA A 382 -15.62 2.92 -5.62
N ILE A 383 -14.94 2.77 -6.77
CA ILE A 383 -14.78 1.48 -7.44
C ILE A 383 -14.01 0.51 -6.54
N GLY A 384 -12.92 0.94 -5.91
CA GLY A 384 -12.15 0.11 -5.00
C GLY A 384 -12.95 -0.34 -3.77
N ALA A 385 -13.73 0.57 -3.19
CA ALA A 385 -14.66 0.22 -2.12
C ALA A 385 -15.70 -0.82 -2.60
N ALA A 386 -16.33 -0.59 -3.74
CA ALA A 386 -17.27 -1.56 -4.32
C ALA A 386 -16.64 -2.93 -4.57
N TRP A 387 -15.40 -2.98 -5.06
CA TRP A 387 -14.67 -4.22 -5.34
C TRP A 387 -14.39 -5.06 -4.09
N ARG A 388 -14.13 -4.41 -2.96
CA ARG A 388 -13.89 -5.08 -1.66
C ARG A 388 -15.18 -5.35 -0.87
N SER A 389 -16.32 -4.89 -1.37
CA SER A 389 -17.59 -5.04 -0.68
C SER A 389 -18.06 -6.50 -0.67
N PRO A 390 -18.61 -7.01 0.45
CA PRO A 390 -19.19 -8.35 0.51
C PRO A 390 -20.59 -8.43 -0.13
N HIS A 391 -21.10 -7.33 -0.68
CA HIS A 391 -22.38 -7.21 -1.35
C HIS A 391 -22.29 -6.27 -2.54
N GLU A 392 -23.24 -6.36 -3.46
CA GLU A 392 -23.39 -5.42 -4.57
C GLU A 392 -23.48 -3.96 -4.07
N VAL A 393 -22.89 -3.05 -4.84
CA VAL A 393 -22.85 -1.61 -4.57
C VAL A 393 -23.28 -0.87 -5.83
N GLU A 394 -24.12 0.15 -5.67
CA GLU A 394 -24.39 1.16 -6.70
C GLU A 394 -23.55 2.41 -6.41
N ILE A 395 -22.80 2.89 -7.40
CA ILE A 395 -22.05 4.15 -7.32
C ILE A 395 -22.87 5.24 -8.00
N VAL A 396 -23.24 6.27 -7.24
CA VAL A 396 -24.01 7.43 -7.68
C VAL A 396 -23.09 8.64 -7.72
N VAL A 397 -22.76 9.10 -8.92
CA VAL A 397 -21.83 10.21 -9.15
C VAL A 397 -22.59 11.52 -9.31
N HIS A 398 -22.34 12.47 -8.43
CA HIS A 398 -22.94 13.80 -8.46
C HIS A 398 -22.28 14.71 -9.51
N PRO A 399 -22.97 15.77 -9.98
CA PRO A 399 -22.46 16.65 -11.02
C PRO A 399 -21.02 17.13 -10.78
N GLY A 400 -20.19 17.10 -11.81
CA GLY A 400 -18.77 17.46 -11.72
C GLY A 400 -17.93 16.93 -12.88
N VAL A 401 -16.66 17.36 -12.91
CA VAL A 401 -15.65 16.88 -13.86
C VAL A 401 -14.61 16.08 -13.08
N TYR A 402 -14.59 14.78 -13.33
CA TYR A 402 -13.74 13.82 -12.64
C TYR A 402 -12.58 13.45 -13.56
N ARG A 403 -11.43 14.09 -13.33
CA ARG A 403 -10.22 13.79 -14.09
C ARG A 403 -9.46 12.62 -13.45
N GLU A 404 -9.81 11.39 -13.82
CA GLU A 404 -9.33 10.15 -13.19
C GLU A 404 -9.16 9.03 -14.22
N VAL A 405 -8.20 8.12 -13.98
CA VAL A 405 -8.11 6.86 -14.73
C VAL A 405 -8.85 5.77 -13.95
N LEU A 406 -9.89 5.19 -14.54
CA LEU A 406 -10.76 4.21 -13.89
C LEU A 406 -10.53 2.80 -14.44
N SER A 407 -10.52 1.82 -13.53
CA SER A 407 -10.40 0.40 -13.87
C SER A 407 -11.42 -0.40 -13.06
N LEU A 408 -12.31 -1.11 -13.74
CA LEU A 408 -13.24 -2.04 -13.10
C LEU A 408 -12.64 -3.43 -13.23
N TRP A 409 -11.96 -3.88 -12.19
CA TRP A 409 -11.19 -5.13 -12.16
C TRP A 409 -12.09 -6.37 -12.16
N PRO A 410 -11.57 -7.55 -12.57
CA PRO A 410 -12.27 -8.81 -12.36
C PRO A 410 -12.76 -8.95 -10.91
N GLY A 411 -14.02 -9.36 -10.72
CA GLY A 411 -14.69 -9.38 -9.43
C GLY A 411 -15.51 -8.12 -9.09
N CYS A 412 -15.50 -7.09 -9.94
CA CYS A 412 -16.48 -6.00 -9.92
C CYS A 412 -17.76 -6.34 -10.73
N ASP A 413 -18.09 -7.63 -10.86
CA ASP A 413 -19.17 -8.08 -11.74
C ASP A 413 -20.52 -7.53 -11.27
N GLY A 414 -21.35 -7.06 -12.20
CA GLY A 414 -22.66 -6.47 -11.89
C GLY A 414 -22.62 -5.04 -11.32
N LEU A 415 -21.45 -4.41 -11.21
CA LEU A 415 -21.32 -3.05 -10.67
C LEU A 415 -22.11 -2.02 -11.51
N VAL A 416 -22.86 -1.16 -10.82
CA VAL A 416 -23.60 -0.05 -11.44
C VAL A 416 -22.93 1.28 -11.08
N ILE A 417 -22.56 2.06 -12.09
CA ILE A 417 -22.12 3.45 -11.93
C ILE A 417 -23.10 4.35 -12.69
N ARG A 418 -23.70 5.31 -12.00
CA ARG A 418 -24.65 6.24 -12.63
C ARG A 418 -24.48 7.69 -12.22
N GLY A 419 -24.75 8.61 -13.15
CA GLY A 419 -24.93 10.02 -12.84
C GLY A 419 -26.15 10.27 -11.96
N ALA A 420 -26.04 11.16 -10.98
CA ALA A 420 -27.07 11.43 -9.99
C ALA A 420 -28.28 12.18 -10.58
N SER A 421 -28.05 13.07 -11.55
CA SER A 421 -29.10 13.90 -12.16
C SER A 421 -29.88 13.20 -13.27
N GLY A 422 -29.33 12.11 -13.82
CA GLY A 422 -29.85 11.44 -15.02
C GLY A 422 -29.51 12.16 -16.34
N ASN A 423 -28.85 13.33 -16.29
CA ASN A 423 -28.33 14.02 -17.46
C ASN A 423 -26.83 13.69 -17.64
N PRO A 424 -26.41 13.02 -18.73
CA PRO A 424 -25.01 12.66 -18.93
C PRO A 424 -24.05 13.84 -19.04
N GLU A 425 -24.54 15.04 -19.36
CA GLU A 425 -23.71 16.24 -19.44
C GLU A 425 -23.28 16.78 -18.06
N ASP A 426 -23.98 16.40 -16.99
CA ASP A 426 -23.68 16.91 -15.66
C ASP A 426 -22.47 16.20 -15.01
N VAL A 427 -22.15 14.98 -15.49
CA VAL A 427 -21.04 14.16 -14.96
C VAL A 427 -20.10 13.79 -16.10
N VAL A 428 -18.90 14.38 -16.10
CA VAL A 428 -17.86 14.12 -17.08
C VAL A 428 -16.71 13.38 -16.40
N VAL A 429 -16.42 12.16 -16.85
CA VAL A 429 -15.21 11.41 -16.50
C VAL A 429 -14.20 11.59 -17.63
N THR A 430 -13.05 12.18 -17.34
CA THR A 430 -12.08 12.57 -18.37
C THR A 430 -10.64 12.21 -17.98
N TYR A 431 -9.80 12.03 -18.99
CA TYR A 431 -8.34 11.95 -18.85
C TYR A 431 -7.70 12.22 -20.22
N ASP A 432 -6.40 12.49 -20.28
CA ASP A 432 -5.72 13.01 -21.48
C ASP A 432 -4.44 12.22 -21.81
N LYS A 433 -4.54 10.89 -21.85
CA LYS A 433 -3.41 10.00 -22.21
C LYS A 433 -3.71 9.13 -23.42
N PRO A 434 -2.67 8.74 -24.18
CA PRO A 434 -2.85 7.84 -25.32
C PRO A 434 -3.31 6.45 -24.85
N ALA A 435 -4.14 5.81 -25.65
CA ALA A 435 -4.79 4.56 -25.27
C ALA A 435 -3.96 3.29 -25.55
N HIS A 436 -2.73 3.42 -26.07
CA HIS A 436 -1.75 2.34 -25.98
C HIS A 436 -1.38 2.04 -24.53
N ASP A 437 -1.54 3.02 -23.63
CA ASP A 437 -1.33 2.81 -22.21
C ASP A 437 -2.56 2.23 -21.51
N TRP A 438 -3.65 2.99 -21.49
CA TRP A 438 -4.92 2.64 -20.85
C TRP A 438 -5.99 3.60 -21.35
N ALA A 439 -7.26 3.19 -21.40
CA ALA A 439 -8.37 4.13 -21.64
C ALA A 439 -8.63 5.03 -20.41
N THR A 440 -9.47 6.05 -20.57
CA THR A 440 -10.00 6.82 -19.43
C THR A 440 -10.76 5.88 -18.49
N VAL A 441 -11.64 5.05 -19.03
CA VAL A 441 -12.33 3.97 -18.31
C VAL A 441 -12.05 2.63 -18.96
N THR A 442 -11.49 1.69 -18.19
CA THR A 442 -11.27 0.30 -18.63
C THR A 442 -12.13 -0.65 -17.82
N VAL A 443 -12.97 -1.45 -18.48
CA VAL A 443 -13.87 -2.42 -17.86
C VAL A 443 -13.37 -3.84 -18.11
N LEU A 444 -12.88 -4.49 -17.05
CA LEU A 444 -12.41 -5.88 -17.04
C LEU A 444 -13.35 -6.83 -16.29
N ALA A 445 -14.44 -6.31 -15.73
CA ALA A 445 -15.51 -7.08 -15.10
C ALA A 445 -16.67 -7.31 -16.07
N GLN A 446 -17.51 -8.29 -15.74
CA GLN A 446 -18.70 -8.66 -16.50
C GLN A 446 -19.95 -7.95 -15.97
N ASP A 447 -21.00 -7.84 -16.80
CA ASP A 447 -22.33 -7.35 -16.41
C ASP A 447 -22.35 -5.94 -15.76
N VAL A 448 -21.33 -5.11 -16.02
CA VAL A 448 -21.25 -3.74 -15.54
C VAL A 448 -22.31 -2.88 -16.22
N SER A 449 -22.87 -1.91 -15.48
CA SER A 449 -23.77 -0.88 -16.02
C SER A 449 -23.19 0.53 -15.83
N LEU A 450 -23.00 1.27 -16.92
CA LEU A 450 -22.68 2.71 -16.89
C LEU A 450 -23.89 3.50 -17.38
N ARG A 451 -24.34 4.50 -16.60
CA ARG A 451 -25.60 5.21 -16.88
C ARG A 451 -25.53 6.72 -16.68
N ALA A 452 -26.04 7.51 -17.63
CA ALA A 452 -26.10 8.97 -17.50
C ALA A 452 -24.73 9.60 -17.17
N LEU A 453 -23.71 9.27 -17.95
CA LEU A 453 -22.33 9.76 -17.81
C LEU A 453 -21.79 10.23 -19.17
N THR A 454 -20.93 11.24 -19.16
CA THR A 454 -20.02 11.51 -20.28
C THR A 454 -18.66 10.89 -19.97
N LEU A 455 -18.15 10.05 -20.86
CA LEU A 455 -16.78 9.52 -20.80
C LEU A 455 -15.95 10.18 -21.90
N GLU A 456 -14.83 10.77 -21.52
CA GLU A 456 -13.99 11.57 -22.40
C GLU A 456 -12.53 11.13 -22.34
N ASN A 457 -11.86 11.11 -23.50
CA ASN A 457 -10.41 11.14 -23.57
C ASN A 457 -9.96 12.43 -24.29
N ALA A 458 -9.33 13.35 -23.57
CA ALA A 458 -8.92 14.65 -24.06
C ALA A 458 -7.51 14.65 -24.69
N TYR A 459 -6.90 13.48 -24.91
CA TYR A 459 -5.59 13.37 -25.53
C TYR A 459 -5.59 13.93 -26.96
N ASP A 460 -4.69 14.87 -27.24
CA ASP A 460 -4.51 15.45 -28.57
C ASP A 460 -3.60 14.56 -29.42
N GLU A 461 -4.19 13.68 -30.22
CA GLU A 461 -3.49 12.78 -31.14
C GLU A 461 -2.59 13.54 -32.15
N ALA A 462 -2.96 14.78 -32.53
CA ALA A 462 -2.19 15.56 -33.49
C ALA A 462 -0.89 16.12 -32.88
N GLN A 463 -0.85 16.30 -31.56
CA GLN A 463 0.34 16.78 -30.83
C GLN A 463 1.14 15.66 -30.16
N GLY A 464 0.49 14.56 -29.78
CA GLY A 464 1.06 13.53 -28.91
C GLY A 464 1.69 12.31 -29.59
N GLY A 465 1.52 12.15 -30.91
CA GLY A 465 1.92 10.94 -31.67
C GLY A 465 0.68 10.15 -32.11
N GLU A 466 0.79 9.39 -33.20
CA GLU A 466 -0.31 8.65 -33.85
C GLU A 466 -0.85 7.45 -33.01
N ALA A 467 -1.06 7.64 -31.72
CA ALA A 467 -1.70 6.67 -30.83
C ALA A 467 -3.17 7.06 -30.62
N PRO A 468 -4.10 6.09 -30.68
CA PRO A 468 -5.52 6.39 -30.53
C PRO A 468 -5.84 6.84 -29.09
N ALA A 469 -6.85 7.69 -28.93
CA ALA A 469 -7.48 8.02 -27.67
C ALA A 469 -8.77 7.20 -27.48
N TYR A 470 -8.95 6.59 -26.30
CA TYR A 470 -10.15 5.83 -25.97
C TYR A 470 -10.75 6.34 -24.66
N PRO A 471 -11.98 6.90 -24.67
CA PRO A 471 -12.72 7.20 -23.44
C PRO A 471 -13.16 5.94 -22.71
N LEU A 472 -13.41 4.85 -23.44
CA LEU A 472 -13.91 3.59 -22.90
C LEU A 472 -13.26 2.40 -23.60
N ARG A 473 -12.75 1.45 -22.81
CA ARG A 473 -12.34 0.12 -23.28
C ARG A 473 -13.04 -0.97 -22.45
N SER A 474 -13.56 -2.03 -23.07
CA SER A 474 -14.08 -3.21 -22.37
C SER A 474 -13.55 -4.52 -22.95
N LEU A 475 -13.57 -5.59 -22.14
CA LEU A 475 -13.17 -6.93 -22.59
C LEU A 475 -14.09 -7.48 -23.68
N ASP A 476 -15.38 -7.18 -23.58
CA ASP A 476 -16.43 -7.68 -24.46
C ASP A 476 -17.64 -6.73 -24.49
N ASP A 477 -18.70 -7.17 -25.15
CA ASP A 477 -19.95 -6.43 -25.34
C ASP A 477 -20.99 -6.65 -24.21
N SER A 478 -20.61 -7.23 -23.06
CA SER A 478 -21.52 -7.44 -21.92
C SER A 478 -21.87 -6.16 -21.16
N LEU A 479 -21.11 -5.08 -21.40
CA LEU A 479 -21.28 -3.78 -20.78
C LEU A 479 -22.62 -3.13 -21.16
N LEU A 480 -23.45 -2.79 -20.16
CA LEU A 480 -24.67 -2.02 -20.38
C LEU A 480 -24.35 -0.51 -20.36
N LEU A 481 -24.54 0.15 -21.50
CA LEU A 481 -24.47 1.61 -21.62
C LEU A 481 -25.89 2.18 -21.77
N ALA A 482 -26.31 3.04 -20.84
CA ALA A 482 -27.61 3.73 -20.90
C ALA A 482 -27.41 5.24 -20.74
N ASP A 483 -27.79 6.04 -21.75
CA ASP A 483 -27.57 7.49 -21.75
C ASP A 483 -26.09 7.85 -21.49
N VAL A 484 -25.15 7.14 -22.12
CA VAL A 484 -23.71 7.42 -22.03
C VAL A 484 -23.25 8.16 -23.27
N VAL A 485 -22.51 9.26 -23.07
CA VAL A 485 -21.89 10.05 -24.13
C VAL A 485 -20.40 9.76 -24.18
N LEU A 486 -19.86 9.44 -25.36
CA LEU A 486 -18.42 9.21 -25.55
C LEU A 486 -17.80 10.40 -26.31
N ARG A 487 -16.67 10.91 -25.82
CA ARG A 487 -15.93 12.04 -26.41
C ARG A 487 -14.45 11.71 -26.57
N GLY A 488 -13.85 12.22 -27.65
CA GLY A 488 -12.41 12.08 -27.88
C GLY A 488 -11.95 10.65 -28.21
N GLY A 489 -12.87 9.80 -28.71
CA GLY A 489 -12.55 8.45 -29.17
C GLY A 489 -13.76 7.51 -29.16
N PRO A 490 -13.66 6.34 -29.81
CA PRO A 490 -14.69 5.31 -29.76
C PRO A 490 -14.67 4.53 -28.44
N HIS A 491 -15.72 3.73 -28.22
CA HIS A 491 -15.66 2.58 -27.32
C HIS A 491 -14.86 1.47 -28.01
N GLU A 492 -13.74 1.09 -27.39
CA GLU A 492 -12.88 0.02 -27.85
C GLU A 492 -13.24 -1.30 -27.17
N VAL A 493 -13.46 -2.36 -27.95
CA VAL A 493 -13.73 -3.70 -27.43
C VAL A 493 -12.52 -4.58 -27.71
N SER A 494 -11.63 -4.66 -26.72
CA SER A 494 -10.41 -5.45 -26.79
C SER A 494 -9.87 -5.74 -25.39
N ASP A 495 -9.19 -6.89 -25.24
CA ASP A 495 -8.51 -7.24 -24.01
C ASP A 495 -7.13 -6.56 -23.97
N PRO A 496 -6.89 -5.56 -23.10
CA PRO A 496 -5.60 -4.88 -23.02
C PRO A 496 -4.47 -5.77 -22.45
N ARG A 497 -4.80 -7.02 -22.06
CA ARG A 497 -3.86 -7.98 -21.48
C ARG A 497 -3.21 -8.90 -22.50
N THR A 498 -3.73 -8.95 -23.72
CA THR A 498 -3.30 -9.89 -24.78
C THR A 498 -2.61 -9.22 -25.94
#